data_AF-A0A061QZ76-F1
#
_entry.id   AF-A0A061QZ76-F1
#
_cell.length_a   1.000
_cell.length_b   1.000
_cell.length_c   1.000
_cell.angle_alpha   90.00
_cell.angle_beta   90.00
_cell.angle_gamma   90.00
#
_symmetry.space_group_name_H-M   'P 1'
#
loop_
_entity.id
_entity.type
_entity.pdbx_description
1 polymer ?
#
loop_
_entity_poly.entity_id
_entity_poly.type
_entity_poly.pdbx_seq_one_letter_code
_entity_poly.pdbx_strand_id
1 'polypeptide(L)'
;MLATHLVPVFSSSTSLSKCKDFRPLSGTRRIGTERCSKVCSASLRSVDESSKVLSGAAAAVLAGSLFLGDASFADLNKYEYDAGGEFGIGSAQQFGGADRQGADFHDQDLRRSNFTAADVRRADFSHAKLNATYFMKAVAYQSNFSGADLSDALMDRAVLNEADFTDAILQRVVFTRSDLKGSKIEGADFSNALVDKAQQQALCRYASGKNPTTGVDTRQSLGCSSRRRRLEQTPSNPDGPQVRDEDKEAYQRSLPSYYN
;
A
#
# COMPACT_ATOMS: atom_id res chain seq x y z
N MET A 1 -70.27 35.35 -13.31
CA MET A 1 -69.66 36.52 -12.63
C MET A 1 -68.32 36.07 -12.06
N LEU A 2 -67.25 36.77 -12.42
CA LEU A 2 -65.87 36.48 -12.05
C LEU A 2 -65.65 36.64 -10.55
N ALA A 3 -64.82 35.77 -9.95
CA ALA A 3 -64.00 36.11 -8.81
C ALA A 3 -62.74 35.22 -8.76
N THR A 4 -61.65 35.81 -9.23
CA THR A 4 -60.24 35.44 -9.06
C THR A 4 -59.76 35.61 -7.61
N HIS A 5 -58.85 34.73 -7.14
CA HIS A 5 -57.62 35.02 -6.36
C HIS A 5 -57.00 33.70 -5.85
N LEU A 6 -55.93 33.21 -6.48
CA LEU A 6 -54.51 33.26 -6.06
C LEU A 6 -54.13 32.26 -4.94
N VAL A 7 -53.56 31.13 -5.37
CA VAL A 7 -52.74 30.18 -4.58
C VAL A 7 -51.28 30.34 -5.02
N PRO A 8 -50.29 30.53 -4.14
CA PRO A 8 -48.89 30.57 -4.55
C PRO A 8 -48.33 29.16 -4.77
N VAL A 9 -47.81 28.93 -5.98
CA VAL A 9 -47.06 27.74 -6.39
C VAL A 9 -45.60 27.90 -5.95
N PHE A 10 -45.10 26.97 -5.13
CA PHE A 10 -43.66 26.80 -4.90
C PHE A 10 -43.06 26.00 -6.06
N SER A 11 -42.20 26.65 -6.86
CA SER A 11 -41.39 26.00 -7.89
C SER A 11 -39.92 26.10 -7.48
N SER A 12 -39.33 24.98 -7.04
CA SER A 12 -37.90 24.84 -6.81
C SER A 12 -37.22 24.32 -8.08
N SER A 13 -36.61 25.20 -8.85
CA SER A 13 -35.68 24.84 -9.93
C SER A 13 -34.24 25.18 -9.50
N THR A 14 -33.47 24.18 -9.08
CA THR A 14 -32.02 24.30 -8.87
C THR A 14 -31.32 24.22 -10.21
N SER A 15 -30.83 25.36 -10.70
CA SER A 15 -30.03 25.46 -11.92
C SER A 15 -28.57 25.12 -11.63
N LEU A 16 -28.08 24.02 -12.23
CA LEU A 16 -26.65 23.77 -12.42
C LEU A 16 -26.04 24.84 -13.34
N SER A 17 -25.02 25.56 -12.88
CA SER A 17 -24.14 26.34 -13.77
C SER A 17 -22.75 25.70 -13.83
N LYS A 18 -22.41 25.25 -15.05
CA LYS A 18 -21.14 24.70 -15.52
C LYS A 18 -19.96 25.65 -15.25
N CYS A 19 -18.85 25.14 -14.72
CA CYS A 19 -17.54 25.77 -14.88
C CYS A 19 -16.89 25.23 -16.16
N LYS A 20 -16.78 26.10 -17.18
CA LYS A 20 -16.02 25.88 -18.42
C LYS A 20 -14.70 26.65 -18.34
N ASP A 21 -13.65 25.99 -18.82
CA ASP A 21 -12.48 26.51 -19.53
C ASP A 21 -11.55 27.52 -18.80
N PHE A 22 -10.35 27.07 -18.45
CA PHE A 22 -9.17 27.94 -18.24
C PHE A 22 -8.09 27.56 -19.25
N ARG A 23 -7.71 28.51 -20.12
CA ARG A 23 -6.49 28.45 -20.95
C ARG A 23 -5.36 29.20 -20.22
N PRO A 24 -4.09 28.75 -20.30
CA PRO A 24 -2.99 29.47 -19.70
C PRO A 24 -2.51 30.59 -20.62
N LEU A 25 -2.27 31.78 -20.07
CA LEU A 25 -1.49 32.83 -20.74
C LEU A 25 -0.07 32.85 -20.16
N SER A 26 0.89 32.74 -21.07
CA SER A 26 2.30 33.03 -20.89
C SER A 26 2.52 34.47 -20.43
N GLY A 27 3.40 34.71 -19.46
CA GLY A 27 3.89 36.06 -19.18
C GLY A 27 4.43 36.25 -17.77
N THR A 28 5.75 36.45 -17.70
CA THR A 28 6.56 36.81 -16.54
C THR A 28 6.01 37.99 -15.71
N ARG A 29 6.03 37.91 -14.37
CA ARG A 29 6.89 38.69 -13.44
C ARG A 29 6.32 38.62 -12.00
N ARG A 30 7.23 38.62 -11.02
CA ARG A 30 7.06 38.38 -9.57
C ARG A 30 6.12 39.37 -8.85
N ILE A 31 5.56 38.88 -7.73
CA ILE A 31 5.45 39.46 -6.36
C ILE A 31 4.05 39.15 -5.78
N GLY A 32 4.01 38.64 -4.55
CA GLY A 32 2.82 38.73 -3.69
C GLY A 32 2.34 37.38 -3.16
N THR A 33 2.78 37.04 -1.96
CA THR A 33 2.11 36.08 -1.08
C THR A 33 0.71 36.60 -0.76
N GLU A 34 -0.34 36.01 -1.32
CA GLU A 34 -1.70 36.20 -0.77
C GLU A 34 -2.42 34.87 -0.57
N ARG A 35 -2.76 34.70 0.70
CA ARG A 35 -3.43 33.61 1.35
C ARG A 35 -4.91 33.71 0.99
N CYS A 36 -5.43 32.80 0.16
CA CYS A 36 -6.87 32.74 -0.10
C CYS A 36 -7.56 32.02 1.07
N SER A 37 -7.78 32.76 2.17
CA SER A 37 -8.72 32.36 3.21
C SER A 37 -10.11 32.86 2.80
N LYS A 38 -10.93 31.98 2.25
CA LYS A 38 -12.38 32.21 2.21
C LYS A 38 -13.01 31.44 3.37
N VAL A 39 -13.08 32.14 4.50
CA VAL A 39 -14.06 31.86 5.54
C VAL A 39 -15.44 32.12 4.94
N CYS A 40 -16.28 31.08 4.88
CA CYS A 40 -17.72 31.26 4.71
C CYS A 40 -18.27 31.97 5.96
N SER A 41 -18.34 33.29 5.93
CA SER A 41 -19.17 34.02 6.88
C SER A 41 -20.63 33.91 6.43
N ALA A 42 -21.36 32.97 7.04
CA ALA A 42 -22.81 33.02 7.03
C ALA A 42 -23.23 34.29 7.76
N SER A 43 -23.75 35.26 7.01
CA SER A 43 -24.30 36.50 7.51
C SER A 43 -25.56 36.19 8.33
N LEU A 44 -25.43 36.21 9.66
CA LEU A 44 -26.57 36.25 10.58
C LEU A 44 -27.25 37.61 10.39
N ARG A 45 -28.47 37.61 9.87
CA ARG A 45 -29.32 38.81 9.84
C ARG A 45 -29.82 39.08 11.26
N SER A 46 -29.56 40.30 11.72
CA SER A 46 -30.12 40.93 12.90
C SER A 46 -31.66 40.93 12.83
N VAL A 47 -32.31 40.40 13.85
CA VAL A 47 -33.74 40.65 14.09
C VAL A 47 -33.82 41.92 14.94
N ASP A 48 -34.45 42.94 14.34
CA ASP A 48 -34.70 44.26 14.92
C ASP A 48 -35.72 44.18 16.06
N GLU A 49 -35.43 44.89 17.14
CA GLU A 49 -36.18 44.92 18.38
C GLU A 49 -37.09 46.16 18.38
N SER A 50 -38.40 45.98 18.47
CA SER A 50 -39.35 47.07 18.74
C SER A 50 -40.46 46.59 19.68
N SER A 51 -40.19 46.78 20.97
CA SER A 51 -41.09 47.29 22.02
C SER A 51 -42.55 46.84 22.01
N LYS A 52 -42.88 45.80 22.81
CA LYS A 52 -44.12 45.73 23.59
C LYS A 52 -43.86 45.10 24.96
N VAL A 53 -44.17 45.87 26.00
CA VAL A 53 -44.11 45.51 27.42
C VAL A 53 -45.37 44.71 27.78
N LEU A 54 -45.24 43.51 28.37
CA LEU A 54 -46.24 42.89 29.26
C LEU A 54 -45.70 41.61 29.91
N SER A 55 -45.40 41.73 31.21
CA SER A 55 -45.62 40.79 32.33
C SER A 55 -45.44 39.27 32.11
N GLY A 56 -44.53 38.65 32.87
CA GLY A 56 -44.62 37.21 33.22
C GLY A 56 -43.27 36.52 33.43
N ALA A 57 -43.12 35.83 34.55
CA ALA A 57 -41.87 35.30 35.10
C ALA A 57 -41.34 33.98 34.47
N ALA A 58 -40.13 33.61 34.92
CA ALA A 58 -39.40 32.32 34.84
C ALA A 58 -38.34 32.22 33.71
N ALA A 59 -37.05 32.49 33.96
CA ALA A 59 -36.05 31.69 34.68
C ALA A 59 -35.33 30.63 33.82
N ALA A 60 -34.07 30.95 33.49
CA ALA A 60 -32.90 30.07 33.30
C ALA A 60 -33.01 28.81 32.40
N VAL A 61 -32.57 28.94 31.14
CA VAL A 61 -32.10 27.81 30.32
C VAL A 61 -30.59 27.74 30.42
N LEU A 62 -30.02 27.03 31.40
CA LEU A 62 -28.60 26.65 31.39
C LEU A 62 -28.37 25.42 32.29
N ALA A 63 -28.51 24.22 31.72
CA ALA A 63 -27.78 23.00 32.14
C ALA A 63 -28.15 21.84 31.20
N GLY A 64 -27.78 21.96 29.92
CA GLY A 64 -27.94 20.88 28.97
C GLY A 64 -26.71 20.84 28.08
N SER A 65 -26.02 19.71 28.08
CA SER A 65 -24.88 19.32 27.22
C SER A 65 -23.55 20.06 27.42
N LEU A 66 -22.83 19.67 28.47
CA LEU A 66 -21.37 19.58 28.43
C LEU A 66 -20.97 18.10 28.53
N PHE A 67 -21.23 17.35 27.46
CA PHE A 67 -20.41 16.20 27.12
C PHE A 67 -19.61 16.59 25.87
N LEU A 68 -18.52 17.35 26.08
CA LEU A 68 -17.41 17.36 25.15
C LEU A 68 -16.68 16.02 25.34
N GLY A 69 -17.31 14.96 24.83
CA GLY A 69 -16.58 13.79 24.41
C GLY A 69 -15.90 14.17 23.10
N ASP A 70 -14.80 14.92 23.19
CA ASP A 70 -13.85 14.99 22.08
C ASP A 70 -13.26 13.59 21.95
N ALA A 71 -13.93 12.76 21.16
CA ALA A 71 -13.32 11.58 20.61
C ALA A 71 -12.27 12.09 19.62
N SER A 72 -11.06 12.29 20.13
CA SER A 72 -9.83 12.40 19.36
C SER A 72 -9.62 11.06 18.63
N PHE A 73 -10.39 10.85 17.57
CA PHE A 73 -10.09 9.81 16.59
C PHE A 73 -8.85 10.25 15.82
N ALA A 74 -7.91 9.33 15.71
CA ALA A 74 -6.65 9.49 14.99
C ALA A 74 -6.92 9.73 13.50
N ASP A 75 -7.17 10.97 13.10
CA ASP A 75 -7.49 11.35 11.72
C ASP A 75 -6.38 12.22 11.09
N LEU A 76 -5.12 12.01 11.51
CA LEU A 76 -3.97 12.69 10.91
C LEU A 76 -3.73 12.26 9.45
N ASN A 77 -4.14 11.05 9.07
CA ASN A 77 -3.85 10.49 7.75
C ASN A 77 -4.83 10.89 6.65
N LYS A 78 -5.94 11.56 6.98
CA LYS A 78 -6.95 11.92 5.98
C LYS A 78 -6.46 12.99 5.01
N TYR A 79 -5.73 13.99 5.51
CA TYR A 79 -5.26 15.13 4.70
C TYR A 79 -4.10 14.78 3.78
N GLU A 80 -3.24 13.82 4.15
CA GLU A 80 -2.11 13.40 3.31
C GLU A 80 -2.54 12.48 2.16
N TYR A 81 -3.67 11.78 2.33
CA TYR A 81 -4.28 10.96 1.29
C TYR A 81 -4.84 11.82 0.13
N ASP A 82 -5.65 12.83 0.45
CA ASP A 82 -6.29 13.69 -0.55
C ASP A 82 -5.26 14.59 -1.29
N ALA A 83 -4.08 14.80 -0.68
CA ALA A 83 -3.03 15.64 -1.25
C ALA A 83 -2.25 14.98 -2.41
N GLY A 84 -2.43 13.68 -2.69
CA GLY A 84 -1.95 13.05 -3.91
C GLY A 84 -0.45 13.21 -4.18
N GLY A 85 0.41 12.83 -3.22
CA GLY A 85 1.86 12.71 -3.44
C GLY A 85 2.60 13.99 -3.86
N GLU A 86 3.93 13.89 -4.00
CA GLU A 86 4.87 15.03 -4.11
C GLU A 86 4.60 16.00 -5.29
N PHE A 87 3.78 15.63 -6.28
CA PHE A 87 3.51 16.46 -7.47
C PHE A 87 2.05 16.43 -7.97
N GLY A 88 1.08 15.98 -7.17
CA GLY A 88 -0.33 15.87 -7.63
C GLY A 88 -0.52 14.80 -8.72
N ILE A 89 0.46 13.92 -8.88
CA ILE A 89 0.43 12.73 -9.73
C ILE A 89 0.61 11.58 -8.76
N GLY A 90 -0.38 10.67 -8.71
CA GLY A 90 -0.68 9.70 -7.64
C GLY A 90 0.43 8.80 -7.07
N SER A 91 1.68 8.93 -7.49
CA SER A 91 2.84 8.32 -6.84
C SER A 91 3.18 8.96 -5.48
N ALA A 92 3.60 8.15 -4.51
CA ALA A 92 4.04 8.52 -3.15
C ALA A 92 2.93 8.98 -2.19
N GLN A 93 1.75 8.35 -2.25
CA GLN A 93 0.67 8.56 -1.29
C GLN A 93 1.05 8.04 0.11
N GLN A 94 0.51 8.67 1.16
CA GLN A 94 0.74 8.27 2.55
C GLN A 94 -0.50 7.58 3.12
N PHE A 95 -0.35 6.31 3.49
CA PHE A 95 -1.34 5.44 4.12
C PHE A 95 -0.81 4.79 5.39
N GLY A 96 0.33 5.25 5.93
CA GLY A 96 0.99 4.61 7.06
C GLY A 96 0.08 4.55 8.29
N GLY A 97 -0.25 3.34 8.77
CA GLY A 97 -1.18 3.15 9.89
C GLY A 97 -2.65 3.44 9.58
N ALA A 98 -3.02 3.68 8.31
CA ALA A 98 -4.40 3.92 7.92
C ALA A 98 -5.22 2.62 7.94
N ASP A 99 -6.50 2.75 8.29
CA ASP A 99 -7.50 1.69 8.11
C ASP A 99 -8.16 1.84 6.74
N ARG A 100 -7.84 0.92 5.83
CA ARG A 100 -8.26 0.87 4.42
C ARG A 100 -8.72 -0.53 4.04
N GLN A 101 -9.40 -1.21 4.95
CA GLN A 101 -9.99 -2.52 4.70
C GLN A 101 -10.99 -2.46 3.54
N GLY A 102 -10.85 -3.36 2.57
CA GLY A 102 -11.71 -3.44 1.40
C GLY A 102 -11.61 -2.25 0.44
N ALA A 103 -10.59 -1.39 0.58
CA ALA A 103 -10.40 -0.25 -0.30
C ALA A 103 -10.08 -0.69 -1.73
N ASP A 104 -10.53 0.13 -2.69
CA ASP A 104 -10.32 -0.10 -4.11
C ASP A 104 -9.16 0.76 -4.62
N PHE A 105 -8.10 0.07 -5.02
CA PHE A 105 -6.87 0.60 -5.61
C PHE A 105 -6.59 -0.01 -7.00
N HIS A 106 -7.59 -0.61 -7.67
CA HIS A 106 -7.41 -1.21 -8.99
C HIS A 106 -6.84 -0.20 -9.98
N ASP A 107 -5.90 -0.63 -10.83
CA ASP A 107 -5.26 0.18 -11.87
C ASP A 107 -4.60 1.51 -11.40
N GLN A 108 -4.46 1.73 -10.10
CA GLN A 108 -3.92 2.98 -9.59
C GLN A 108 -2.40 3.05 -9.72
N ASP A 109 -1.90 4.26 -10.01
CA ASP A 109 -0.49 4.56 -9.89
C ASP A 109 -0.18 4.90 -8.43
N LEU A 110 0.41 3.94 -7.72
CA LEU A 110 0.74 4.02 -6.30
C LEU A 110 2.25 3.87 -6.08
N ARG A 111 3.08 4.11 -7.11
CA ARG A 111 4.53 3.96 -7.02
C ARG A 111 5.08 4.78 -5.85
N ARG A 112 5.98 4.20 -5.04
CA ARG A 112 6.59 4.83 -3.86
C ARG A 112 5.61 5.19 -2.72
N SER A 113 4.36 4.74 -2.78
CA SER A 113 3.41 4.98 -1.70
C SER A 113 3.77 4.23 -0.43
N ASN A 114 3.33 4.76 0.70
CA ASN A 114 3.65 4.27 2.02
C ASN A 114 2.40 3.67 2.68
N PHE A 115 2.35 2.35 2.78
CA PHE A 115 1.36 1.55 3.51
C PHE A 115 1.95 0.93 4.79
N THR A 116 3.00 1.53 5.36
CA THR A 116 3.67 0.98 6.56
C THR A 116 2.67 0.85 7.70
N ALA A 117 2.53 -0.35 8.27
CA ALA A 117 1.57 -0.68 9.32
C ALA A 117 0.09 -0.36 8.98
N ALA A 118 -0.24 -0.18 7.69
CA ALA A 118 -1.62 0.02 7.25
C ALA A 118 -2.42 -1.28 7.34
N ASP A 119 -3.71 -1.14 7.61
CA ASP A 119 -4.67 -2.23 7.51
C ASP A 119 -5.37 -2.16 6.15
N VAL A 120 -4.98 -3.03 5.23
CA VAL A 120 -5.48 -3.09 3.85
C VAL A 120 -6.12 -4.45 3.59
N ARG A 121 -6.66 -5.11 4.62
CA ARG A 121 -7.28 -6.43 4.47
C ARG A 121 -8.38 -6.39 3.41
N ARG A 122 -8.36 -7.37 2.50
CA ARG A 122 -9.33 -7.52 1.40
C ARG A 122 -9.37 -6.31 0.44
N ALA A 123 -8.35 -5.45 0.45
CA ALA A 123 -8.24 -4.36 -0.52
C ALA A 123 -7.92 -4.91 -1.91
N ASP A 124 -8.35 -4.18 -2.94
CA ASP A 124 -8.09 -4.53 -4.34
C ASP A 124 -6.97 -3.66 -4.90
N PHE A 125 -5.80 -4.24 -5.16
CA PHE A 125 -4.65 -3.65 -5.82
C PHE A 125 -4.41 -4.30 -7.19
N SER A 126 -5.40 -4.97 -7.78
CA SER A 126 -5.22 -5.62 -9.08
C SER A 126 -4.77 -4.61 -10.14
N HIS A 127 -3.78 -5.01 -10.93
CA HIS A 127 -3.17 -4.20 -11.99
C HIS A 127 -2.55 -2.85 -11.53
N ALA A 128 -2.46 -2.61 -10.22
CA ALA A 128 -1.88 -1.38 -9.69
C ALA A 128 -0.35 -1.31 -9.92
N LYS A 129 0.17 -0.09 -10.07
CA LYS A 129 1.61 0.17 -10.12
C LYS A 129 2.10 0.45 -8.71
N LEU A 130 2.74 -0.53 -8.09
CA LEU A 130 3.23 -0.51 -6.72
C LEU A 130 4.77 -0.54 -6.67
N ASN A 131 5.44 -0.06 -7.72
CA ASN A 131 6.90 -0.06 -7.74
C ASN A 131 7.46 0.74 -6.55
N ALA A 132 8.42 0.15 -5.83
CA ALA A 132 9.07 0.75 -4.67
C ALA A 132 8.12 1.19 -3.54
N THR A 133 6.96 0.55 -3.36
CA THR A 133 6.06 0.83 -2.24
C THR A 133 6.54 0.25 -0.92
N TYR A 134 6.12 0.88 0.19
CA TYR A 134 6.40 0.42 1.55
C TYR A 134 5.16 -0.25 2.15
N PHE A 135 5.14 -1.56 2.27
CA PHE A 135 4.11 -2.36 2.97
C PHE A 135 4.66 -2.98 4.28
N MET A 136 5.69 -2.37 4.84
CA MET A 136 6.38 -2.87 6.03
C MET A 136 5.38 -2.97 7.19
N LYS A 137 5.24 -4.16 7.80
CA LYS A 137 4.26 -4.45 8.87
C LYS A 137 2.77 -4.26 8.48
N ALA A 138 2.45 -4.12 7.20
CA ALA A 138 1.06 -3.98 6.76
C ALA A 138 0.26 -5.27 7.00
N VAL A 139 -1.04 -5.13 7.23
CA VAL A 139 -1.98 -6.25 7.30
C VAL A 139 -2.76 -6.30 5.99
N ALA A 140 -2.37 -7.20 5.08
CA ALA A 140 -2.99 -7.36 3.76
C ALA A 140 -3.61 -8.75 3.57
N TYR A 141 -4.22 -9.30 4.63
CA TYR A 141 -4.97 -10.56 4.58
C TYR A 141 -6.01 -10.55 3.45
N GLN A 142 -6.02 -11.59 2.61
CA GLN A 142 -6.97 -11.73 1.49
C GLN A 142 -7.00 -10.55 0.49
N SER A 143 -5.94 -9.75 0.42
CA SER A 143 -5.90 -8.63 -0.54
C SER A 143 -5.58 -9.13 -1.93
N ASN A 144 -6.11 -8.44 -2.95
CA ASN A 144 -5.87 -8.78 -4.34
C ASN A 144 -4.71 -7.95 -4.89
N PHE A 145 -3.61 -8.59 -5.29
CA PHE A 145 -2.47 -7.98 -5.99
C PHE A 145 -2.29 -8.59 -7.38
N SER A 146 -3.34 -9.20 -7.95
CA SER A 146 -3.24 -9.88 -9.24
C SER A 146 -2.83 -8.93 -10.36
N GLY A 147 -1.83 -9.33 -11.15
CA GLY A 147 -1.26 -8.53 -12.23
C GLY A 147 -0.61 -7.20 -11.79
N ALA A 148 -0.44 -6.95 -10.48
CA ALA A 148 0.19 -5.73 -9.99
C ALA A 148 1.72 -5.75 -10.19
N ASP A 149 2.30 -4.57 -10.39
CA ASP A 149 3.76 -4.40 -10.43
C ASP A 149 4.28 -3.93 -9.07
N LEU A 150 4.81 -4.87 -8.28
CA LEU A 150 5.37 -4.65 -6.95
C LEU A 150 6.91 -4.60 -6.99
N SER A 151 7.52 -4.37 -8.15
CA SER A 151 8.99 -4.36 -8.26
C SER A 151 9.63 -3.41 -7.25
N ASP A 152 10.65 -3.88 -6.53
CA ASP A 152 11.33 -3.14 -5.44
C ASP A 152 10.47 -2.81 -4.20
N ALA A 153 9.28 -3.42 -4.04
CA ALA A 153 8.46 -3.18 -2.86
C ALA A 153 9.10 -3.77 -1.58
N LEU A 154 8.93 -3.06 -0.46
CA LEU A 154 9.34 -3.50 0.86
C LEU A 154 8.13 -4.00 1.62
N MET A 155 8.02 -5.32 1.78
CA MET A 155 6.90 -5.97 2.45
C MET A 155 7.36 -6.74 3.70
N ASP A 156 8.38 -6.26 4.43
CA ASP A 156 8.92 -6.96 5.59
C ASP A 156 7.91 -7.01 6.75
N ARG A 157 7.83 -8.15 7.43
CA ARG A 157 6.90 -8.40 8.55
C ARG A 157 5.42 -8.16 8.20
N ALA A 158 5.07 -8.23 6.92
CA ALA A 158 3.69 -8.07 6.47
C ALA A 158 2.88 -9.36 6.68
N VAL A 159 1.58 -9.20 6.93
CA VAL A 159 0.61 -10.30 7.02
C VAL A 159 -0.08 -10.42 5.67
N LEU A 160 0.31 -11.41 4.87
CA LEU A 160 -0.09 -11.62 3.47
C LEU A 160 -0.82 -12.96 3.29
N ASN A 161 -1.38 -13.52 4.36
CA ASN A 161 -2.08 -14.80 4.29
C ASN A 161 -3.25 -14.68 3.31
N GLU A 162 -3.39 -15.71 2.47
CA GLU A 162 -4.45 -15.79 1.45
C GLU A 162 -4.50 -14.61 0.45
N ALA A 163 -3.46 -13.78 0.37
CA ALA A 163 -3.37 -12.72 -0.62
C ALA A 163 -3.21 -13.30 -2.04
N ASP A 164 -3.74 -12.60 -3.03
CA ASP A 164 -3.70 -13.01 -4.43
C ASP A 164 -2.56 -12.30 -5.18
N PHE A 165 -1.48 -13.00 -5.50
CA PHE A 165 -0.37 -12.49 -6.31
C PHE A 165 -0.36 -13.12 -7.71
N THR A 166 -1.50 -13.60 -8.21
CA THR A 166 -1.58 -14.22 -9.53
C THR A 166 -1.08 -13.24 -10.60
N ASP A 167 -0.14 -13.65 -11.45
CA ASP A 167 0.50 -12.83 -12.48
C ASP A 167 1.22 -11.54 -11.99
N ALA A 168 1.42 -11.39 -10.68
CA ALA A 168 2.09 -10.22 -10.11
C ALA A 168 3.60 -10.22 -10.40
N ILE A 169 4.17 -9.02 -10.57
CA ILE A 169 5.61 -8.83 -10.74
C ILE A 169 6.21 -8.52 -9.37
N LEU A 170 6.93 -9.48 -8.79
CA LEU A 170 7.51 -9.41 -7.44
C LEU A 170 9.04 -9.31 -7.50
N GLN A 171 9.58 -8.67 -8.54
CA GLN A 171 11.01 -8.57 -8.75
C GLN A 171 11.67 -7.73 -7.65
N ARG A 172 12.74 -8.25 -7.03
CA ARG A 172 13.48 -7.57 -5.96
C ARG A 172 12.64 -7.18 -4.73
N VAL A 173 11.48 -7.82 -4.53
CA VAL A 173 10.63 -7.58 -3.36
C VAL A 173 11.26 -8.16 -2.10
N VAL A 174 11.08 -7.47 -0.97
CA VAL A 174 11.53 -7.95 0.35
C VAL A 174 10.35 -8.50 1.15
N PHE A 175 10.35 -9.81 1.39
CA PHE A 175 9.34 -10.53 2.19
C PHE A 175 9.92 -11.08 3.52
N THR A 176 10.99 -10.47 4.02
CA THR A 176 11.66 -10.95 5.25
C THR A 176 10.70 -10.92 6.43
N ARG A 177 10.55 -12.05 7.13
CA ARG A 177 9.64 -12.25 8.27
C ARG A 177 8.16 -12.02 7.95
N SER A 178 7.77 -12.12 6.68
CA SER A 178 6.38 -11.94 6.25
C SER A 178 5.67 -13.29 6.13
N ASP A 179 4.36 -13.30 6.39
CA ASP A 179 3.55 -14.52 6.31
C ASP A 179 2.79 -14.56 4.99
N LEU A 180 3.19 -15.44 4.06
CA LEU A 180 2.48 -15.68 2.79
C LEU A 180 1.75 -17.03 2.79
N LYS A 181 1.30 -17.53 3.95
CA LYS A 181 0.57 -18.80 4.02
C LYS A 181 -0.73 -18.72 3.22
N GLY A 182 -0.89 -19.66 2.28
CA GLY A 182 -2.10 -19.80 1.46
C GLY A 182 -2.25 -18.71 0.40
N SER A 183 -1.24 -17.88 0.16
CA SER A 183 -1.30 -16.91 -0.93
C SER A 183 -1.35 -17.60 -2.29
N LYS A 184 -2.03 -17.00 -3.26
CA LYS A 184 -1.99 -17.46 -4.65
C LYS A 184 -0.81 -16.83 -5.33
N ILE A 185 -0.02 -17.62 -6.05
CA ILE A 185 1.22 -17.14 -6.69
C ILE A 185 1.37 -17.68 -8.11
N GLU A 186 0.28 -18.16 -8.72
CA GLU A 186 0.33 -18.69 -10.08
C GLU A 186 0.78 -17.59 -11.05
N GLY A 187 1.80 -17.83 -11.85
CA GLY A 187 2.33 -16.84 -12.77
C GLY A 187 3.05 -15.65 -12.12
N ALA A 188 3.25 -15.64 -10.80
CA ALA A 188 4.00 -14.58 -10.13
C ALA A 188 5.51 -14.66 -10.47
N ASP A 189 6.18 -13.50 -10.61
CA ASP A 189 7.62 -13.42 -10.88
C ASP A 189 8.40 -13.00 -9.63
N PHE A 190 9.08 -13.95 -8.98
CA PHE A 190 9.89 -13.72 -7.78
C PHE A 190 11.37 -13.42 -8.07
N SER A 191 11.72 -12.96 -9.27
CA SER A 191 13.12 -12.80 -9.65
C SER A 191 13.87 -11.85 -8.71
N ASN A 192 14.90 -12.36 -8.04
CA ASN A 192 15.68 -11.65 -7.02
C ASN A 192 14.87 -11.21 -5.78
N ALA A 193 13.69 -11.79 -5.54
CA ALA A 193 12.94 -11.53 -4.32
C ALA A 193 13.64 -12.13 -3.09
N LEU A 194 13.62 -11.41 -1.97
CA LEU A 194 14.13 -11.89 -0.69
C LEU A 194 13.00 -12.54 0.10
N VAL A 195 12.94 -13.86 0.04
CA VAL A 195 11.94 -14.69 0.74
C VAL A 195 12.65 -15.57 1.76
N ASP A 196 12.10 -15.69 2.97
CA ASP A 196 12.65 -16.57 4.00
C ASP A 196 12.63 -18.04 3.53
N LYS A 197 13.69 -18.80 3.84
CA LYS A 197 13.86 -20.19 3.35
C LYS A 197 12.66 -21.09 3.65
N ALA A 198 12.06 -20.98 4.83
CA ALA A 198 10.88 -21.76 5.21
C ALA A 198 9.66 -21.40 4.34
N GLN A 199 9.47 -20.11 4.08
CA GLN A 199 8.40 -19.59 3.25
C GLN A 199 8.60 -20.01 1.79
N GLN A 200 9.81 -19.86 1.24
CA GLN A 200 10.18 -20.33 -0.09
C GLN A 200 9.85 -21.82 -0.27
N GLN A 201 10.23 -22.68 0.69
CA GLN A 201 9.91 -24.11 0.66
C GLN A 201 8.40 -24.39 0.67
N ALA A 202 7.62 -23.62 1.43
CA ALA A 202 6.17 -23.74 1.48
C ALA A 202 5.53 -23.34 0.13
N LEU A 203 5.90 -22.17 -0.40
CA LEU A 203 5.44 -21.66 -1.69
C LEU A 203 5.80 -22.64 -2.83
N CYS A 204 7.00 -23.21 -2.83
CA CYS A 204 7.46 -24.16 -3.85
C CYS A 204 6.62 -25.44 -3.97
N ARG A 205 5.78 -25.76 -2.98
CA ARG A 205 4.86 -26.93 -3.03
C ARG A 205 3.75 -26.75 -4.06
N TYR A 206 3.32 -25.52 -4.33
CA TYR A 206 2.21 -25.20 -5.21
C TYR A 206 2.53 -24.10 -6.25
N ALA A 207 3.72 -23.50 -6.20
CA ALA A 207 4.22 -22.60 -7.24
C ALA A 207 4.11 -23.25 -8.63
N SER A 208 3.48 -22.55 -9.57
CA SER A 208 3.24 -22.96 -10.95
C SER A 208 2.95 -21.74 -11.82
N GLY A 209 2.87 -21.93 -13.14
CA GLY A 209 2.60 -20.86 -14.09
C GLY A 209 3.84 -20.09 -14.54
N LYS A 210 3.60 -19.22 -15.53
CA LYS A 210 4.60 -18.37 -16.17
C LYS A 210 4.01 -16.97 -16.26
N ASN A 211 4.74 -15.96 -15.79
CA ASN A 211 4.24 -14.60 -15.80
C ASN A 211 3.95 -14.14 -17.25
N PRO A 212 2.75 -13.63 -17.56
CA PRO A 212 2.40 -13.20 -18.91
C PRO A 212 3.18 -11.97 -19.36
N THR A 213 3.60 -11.12 -18.42
CA THR A 213 4.29 -9.85 -18.70
C THR A 213 5.80 -10.04 -18.83
N THR A 214 6.42 -10.75 -17.87
CA THR A 214 7.89 -10.93 -17.85
C THR A 214 8.34 -12.19 -18.57
N GLY A 215 7.44 -13.15 -18.78
CA GLY A 215 7.77 -14.44 -19.40
C GLY A 215 8.63 -15.35 -18.52
N VAL A 216 8.74 -15.08 -17.22
CA VAL A 216 9.53 -15.91 -16.29
C VAL A 216 8.65 -16.98 -15.64
N ASP A 217 9.18 -18.19 -15.49
CA ASP A 217 8.51 -19.27 -14.74
C ASP A 217 8.54 -18.98 -13.23
N THR A 218 7.39 -19.13 -12.57
CA THR A 218 7.24 -18.83 -11.14
C THR A 218 8.12 -19.71 -10.27
N ARG A 219 8.28 -21.00 -10.60
CA ARG A 219 9.11 -21.92 -9.80
C ARG A 219 10.58 -21.62 -9.97
N GLN A 220 10.99 -21.26 -11.18
CA GLN A 220 12.35 -20.85 -11.50
C GLN A 220 12.73 -19.56 -10.77
N SER A 221 11.90 -18.52 -10.88
CA SER A 221 12.14 -17.22 -10.23
C SER A 221 12.16 -17.32 -8.71
N LEU A 222 11.27 -18.12 -8.13
CA LEU A 222 11.23 -18.39 -6.69
C LEU A 222 12.43 -19.24 -6.21
N GLY A 223 13.26 -19.77 -7.11
CA GLY A 223 14.43 -20.57 -6.75
C GLY A 223 14.07 -21.97 -6.23
N CYS A 224 12.92 -22.51 -6.61
CA CYS A 224 12.53 -23.88 -6.27
C CYS A 224 13.54 -24.85 -6.90
N SER A 225 14.42 -25.43 -6.08
CA SER A 225 15.38 -26.43 -6.54
C SER A 225 14.64 -27.55 -7.26
N SER A 226 14.81 -27.67 -8.57
CA SER A 226 14.52 -28.93 -9.24
C SER A 226 15.39 -29.99 -8.54
N ARG A 227 14.84 -31.18 -8.31
CA ARG A 227 15.59 -32.34 -7.75
C ARG A 227 16.89 -32.68 -8.53
N ARG A 228 17.19 -31.96 -9.62
CA ARG A 228 18.35 -32.15 -10.49
C ARG A 228 19.61 -31.36 -10.11
N ARG A 229 19.61 -30.52 -9.07
CA ARG A 229 20.86 -29.88 -8.59
C ARG A 229 21.66 -30.71 -7.56
N ARG A 230 21.34 -32.00 -7.40
CA ARG A 230 22.21 -32.95 -6.66
C ARG A 230 23.38 -33.47 -7.52
N LEU A 231 23.41 -33.19 -8.83
CA LEU A 231 24.46 -33.73 -9.73
C LEU A 231 25.58 -32.75 -10.09
N GLU A 232 25.52 -31.47 -9.68
CA GLU A 232 26.58 -30.48 -9.96
C GLU A 232 27.24 -29.93 -8.67
N GLN A 233 27.21 -30.74 -7.62
CA GLN A 233 28.17 -30.65 -6.53
C GLN A 233 28.90 -31.98 -6.40
N THR A 234 29.38 -32.53 -7.52
CA THR A 234 30.64 -33.23 -7.42
C THR A 234 31.66 -32.17 -7.02
N PRO A 235 32.38 -32.33 -5.90
CA PRO A 235 33.56 -31.51 -5.66
C PRO A 235 34.39 -31.56 -6.95
N SER A 236 34.93 -30.44 -7.42
CA SER A 236 35.81 -30.41 -8.59
C SER A 236 37.02 -31.34 -8.44
N ASN A 237 37.25 -31.85 -7.23
CA ASN A 237 38.18 -32.90 -6.91
C ASN A 237 37.60 -33.80 -5.79
N PRO A 238 36.79 -34.84 -6.12
CA PRO A 238 36.18 -35.71 -5.13
C PRO A 238 37.22 -36.53 -4.35
N ASP A 239 38.41 -36.70 -4.91
CA ASP A 239 39.49 -37.51 -4.35
C ASP A 239 40.53 -36.67 -3.57
N GLY A 240 40.36 -35.35 -3.50
CA GLY A 240 41.34 -34.43 -2.91
C GLY A 240 42.65 -34.34 -3.70
N PRO A 241 43.62 -33.49 -3.30
CA PRO A 241 44.92 -33.39 -3.97
C PRO A 241 45.59 -34.78 -4.02
N GLN A 242 45.85 -35.29 -5.22
CA GLN A 242 46.49 -36.58 -5.39
C GLN A 242 47.98 -36.46 -5.03
N VAL A 243 48.32 -36.86 -3.81
CA VAL A 243 49.71 -37.00 -3.35
C VAL A 243 50.26 -38.29 -3.94
N ARG A 244 51.43 -38.24 -4.60
CA ARG A 244 52.07 -39.46 -5.14
C ARG A 244 52.38 -40.41 -3.99
N ASP A 245 52.30 -41.72 -4.23
CA ASP A 245 52.51 -42.71 -3.16
C ASP A 245 53.91 -42.61 -2.54
N GLU A 246 54.91 -42.23 -3.34
CA GLU A 246 56.28 -41.92 -2.87
C GLU A 246 56.31 -40.82 -1.81
N ASP A 247 55.49 -39.77 -1.97
CA ASP A 247 55.44 -38.63 -1.04
C ASP A 247 54.68 -39.03 0.25
N LYS A 248 53.70 -39.95 0.16
CA LYS A 248 52.99 -40.51 1.33
C LYS A 248 53.94 -41.34 2.19
N GLU A 249 54.76 -42.18 1.56
CA GLU A 249 55.76 -42.98 2.26
C GLU A 249 56.87 -42.12 2.88
N ALA A 250 57.31 -41.07 2.18
CA ALA A 250 58.29 -40.13 2.72
C ALA A 250 57.75 -39.40 3.96
N TYR A 251 56.48 -38.99 3.95
CA TYR A 251 55.83 -38.41 5.12
C TYR A 251 55.74 -39.42 6.27
N GLN A 252 55.33 -40.66 5.99
CA GLN A 252 55.22 -41.72 7.01
C GLN A 252 56.57 -42.03 7.68
N ARG A 253 57.67 -42.00 6.92
CA ARG A 253 59.04 -42.16 7.44
C ARG A 253 59.53 -40.95 8.23
N SER A 254 58.96 -39.77 8.01
CA SER A 254 59.31 -38.53 8.72
C SER A 254 58.61 -38.39 10.08
N LEU A 255 57.58 -39.21 10.35
CA LEU A 255 56.86 -39.16 11.62
C LEU A 255 57.77 -39.70 12.75
N PRO A 256 57.95 -38.96 13.86
CA PRO A 256 58.73 -39.46 14.97
C PRO A 256 58.04 -40.68 15.60
N SER A 257 58.78 -41.77 15.79
CA SER A 257 58.29 -42.96 16.49
C SER A 257 58.25 -42.67 17.99
N TYR A 258 57.08 -42.29 18.51
CA TYR A 258 56.85 -42.08 19.93
C TYR A 258 56.45 -43.37 20.65
N TYR A 259 57.21 -44.45 20.47
CA TYR A 259 57.14 -45.63 21.33
C TYR A 259 58.49 -46.35 21.29
N ASN A 260 59.17 -46.34 22.44
CA ASN A 260 60.14 -47.34 22.93
C ASN A 260 59.94 -47.42 24.44
#